data_AF-A0A967VXK7-F1
#
_entry.id   AF-A0A967VXK7-F1
#
_cell.length_a   1.000
_cell.length_b   1.000
_cell.length_c   1.000
_cell.angle_alpha   90.00
_cell.angle_beta   90.00
_cell.angle_gamma   90.00
#
_symmetry.space_group_name_H-M   'P 1'
#
loop_
_entity.id
_entity.type
_entity.pdbx_description
1 polymer ?
#
loop_
_entity_poly.entity_id
_entity_poly.type
_entity_poly.pdbx_seq_one_letter_code
_entity_poly.pdbx_strand_id
1 'polypeptide(L)' 'AADTASFKSDWKDLVTDTLEEATLEVPDWDQFMVEGSRQGLHTEHLGHLLAEMQHLRRSYPDADWE' A
#
# COMPACT_ATOMS: atom_id res chain seq x y z
N ALA A 1 12.22 1.36 12.36
CA ALA A 1 11.23 1.65 11.30
C ALA A 1 11.74 2.85 10.50
N ALA A 2 11.34 3.01 9.24
CA ALA A 2 11.68 4.22 8.48
C ALA A 2 10.93 5.43 9.05
N ASP A 3 11.56 6.61 9.03
CA ASP A 3 10.94 7.87 9.44
C ASP A 3 10.08 8.42 8.28
N THR A 4 8.77 8.17 8.36
CA THR A 4 7.82 8.61 7.34
C THR A 4 7.40 10.07 7.47
N ALA A 5 7.67 10.71 8.62
CA ALA A 5 7.36 12.12 8.80
C ALA A 5 8.31 13.00 7.98
N SER A 6 9.57 12.58 7.86
CA SER A 6 10.64 13.33 7.17
C SER A 6 10.32 13.70 5.72
N PHE A 7 9.55 12.88 5.00
CA PHE A 7 9.23 13.11 3.57
C PHE A 7 7.74 13.37 3.32
N LYS A 8 6.93 13.58 4.36
CA LYS A 8 5.48 13.76 4.22
C LYS A 8 5.13 15.02 3.41
N SER A 9 5.92 16.10 3.55
CA SER A 9 5.71 17.34 2.78
C SER A 9 6.00 17.12 1.30
N ASP A 10 7.20 16.63 0.97
CA ASP A 10 7.63 16.39 -0.42
C ASP A 10 6.65 15.47 -1.17
N TRP A 11 6.10 14.46 -0.49
CA TRP A 11 5.07 13.59 -1.07
C TRP A 11 3.76 14.33 -1.34
N LYS A 12 3.30 15.20 -0.42
CA LYS A 12 2.09 16.00 -0.63
C LYS A 12 2.24 16.96 -1.80
N ASP A 13 3.41 17.59 -1.92
CA ASP A 13 3.70 18.51 -3.02
C ASP A 13 3.63 17.77 -4.37
N LEU A 14 4.29 16.62 -4.47
CA LEU A 14 4.24 15.77 -5.67
C LEU A 14 2.81 15.36 -6.07
N VAL A 15 2.00 14.93 -5.09
CA VAL A 15 0.62 14.50 -5.37
C VAL A 15 -0.26 15.69 -5.74
N THR A 16 -0.07 16.84 -5.09
CA THR A 16 -0.79 18.08 -5.40
C THR A 16 -0.52 18.51 -6.83
N ASP A 17 0.75 18.63 -7.21
CA ASP A 17 1.17 19.01 -8.57
C ASP A 17 0.57 18.06 -9.62
N THR A 18 0.59 16.75 -9.35
CA THR A 18 0.04 15.73 -10.26
C THR A 18 -1.48 15.86 -10.43
N LEU A 19 -2.22 16.13 -9.34
CA LEU A 19 -3.67 16.29 -9.39
C LEU A 19 -4.07 17.60 -10.07
N GLU A 20 -3.35 18.69 -9.80
CA GLU A 20 -3.58 19.99 -10.44
C GLU A 20 -3.28 19.93 -11.95
N GLU A 21 -2.19 19.28 -12.36
CA GLU A 21 -1.88 19.03 -13.78
C GLU A 21 -3.01 18.23 -14.47
N ALA A 22 -3.59 17.26 -13.75
CA ALA A 22 -4.73 16.48 -14.21
C ALA A 22 -6.08 17.23 -14.13
N THR A 23 -6.10 18.50 -13.70
CA THR A 23 -7.30 19.32 -13.47
C THR A 23 -8.28 18.73 -12.44
N LEU A 24 -7.77 18.00 -11.45
CA LEU A 24 -8.52 17.39 -10.36
C LEU A 24 -8.40 18.20 -9.06
N GLU A 25 -9.39 18.07 -8.19
CA GLU A 25 -9.36 18.66 -6.86
C GLU A 25 -8.54 17.80 -5.89
N VAL A 26 -7.74 18.46 -5.05
CA VAL A 26 -6.98 17.79 -4.00
C VAL A 26 -7.90 17.49 -2.80
N PRO A 27 -8.00 16.23 -2.34
CA PRO A 27 -8.77 15.89 -1.14
C PRO A 27 -8.20 16.50 0.14
N ASP A 28 -9.00 16.54 1.20
CA ASP A 28 -8.53 16.97 2.52
C ASP A 28 -7.43 16.03 3.03
N TRP A 29 -6.29 16.61 3.40
CA TRP A 29 -5.14 15.87 3.92
C TRP A 29 -5.34 15.33 5.33
N ASP A 30 -6.31 15.85 6.08
CA ASP A 30 -6.65 15.41 7.44
C ASP A 30 -7.82 14.42 7.45
N GLN A 31 -8.19 13.88 6.28
CA GLN A 31 -9.16 12.80 6.17
C GLN A 31 -8.68 11.51 6.86
N PHE A 32 -9.64 10.64 7.20
CA PHE A 32 -9.34 9.36 7.82
C PHE A 32 -8.42 8.50 6.92
N MET A 33 -7.34 7.99 7.52
CA MET A 33 -6.41 7.06 6.88
C MET A 33 -6.39 5.74 7.64
N VAL A 34 -6.41 4.62 6.91
CA VAL A 34 -6.29 3.29 7.49
C VAL A 34 -4.84 3.03 7.92
N GLU A 35 -4.66 2.66 9.17
CA GLU A 35 -3.35 2.32 9.76
C GLU A 35 -3.32 0.85 10.21
N GLY A 36 -2.16 0.38 10.70
CA GLY A 36 -2.03 -0.96 11.29
C GLY A 36 -1.45 -2.05 10.38
N SER A 37 -1.34 -1.79 9.07
CA SER A 37 -0.81 -2.77 8.10
C SER A 37 0.60 -3.26 8.44
N ARG A 38 1.46 -2.36 8.94
CA ARG A 38 2.83 -2.71 9.39
C ARG A 38 2.87 -3.53 10.68
N GLN A 39 1.73 -3.69 11.37
CA GLN A 39 1.54 -4.55 12.54
C GLN A 39 0.75 -5.82 12.20
N GLY A 40 0.50 -6.09 10.91
CA GLY A 40 -0.25 -7.25 10.45
C GLY A 40 -1.77 -7.08 10.47
N LEU A 41 -2.27 -5.86 10.73
CA LEU A 41 -3.70 -5.54 10.65
C LEU A 41 -4.04 -5.07 9.24
N HIS A 42 -4.44 -6.01 8.40
CA HIS A 42 -4.80 -5.75 7.01
C HIS A 42 -6.31 -5.76 6.82
N THR A 43 -6.78 -5.14 5.74
CA THR A 43 -8.16 -5.30 5.28
C THR A 43 -8.42 -6.75 4.86
N GLU A 44 -9.69 -7.09 4.68
CA GLU A 44 -10.16 -8.40 4.23
C GLU A 44 -9.54 -8.82 2.87
N HIS A 45 -9.10 -7.86 2.06
CA HIS A 45 -8.57 -8.11 0.73
C HIS A 45 -7.23 -8.84 0.72
N LEU A 46 -6.33 -8.59 1.69
CA LEU A 46 -4.99 -9.17 1.63
C LEU A 46 -5.02 -10.70 1.75
N GLY A 47 -5.95 -11.24 2.56
CA GLY A 47 -6.11 -12.69 2.69
C GLY A 47 -6.39 -13.39 1.37
N HIS A 48 -7.26 -12.80 0.54
CA HIS A 48 -7.58 -13.32 -0.78
C HIS A 48 -6.39 -13.26 -1.74
N LEU A 49 -5.69 -12.12 -1.78
CA LEU A 49 -4.50 -11.95 -2.62
C LEU A 49 -3.42 -12.98 -2.27
N LEU A 50 -3.14 -13.18 -0.98
CA LEU A 50 -2.13 -14.14 -0.54
C LEU A 50 -2.56 -15.58 -0.77
N ALA A 51 -3.86 -15.90 -0.65
CA ALA A 51 -4.36 -17.24 -0.93
C ALA A 51 -4.10 -17.64 -2.39
N GLU A 52 -4.34 -16.73 -3.33
CA GLU A 52 -4.05 -16.96 -4.76
C GLU A 52 -2.55 -16.97 -5.03
N MET A 53 -1.83 -15.91 -4.64
CA MET A 53 -0.39 -15.75 -4.91
C MET A 53 0.43 -16.91 -4.34
N GLN A 54 0.07 -17.41 -3.16
CA GLN A 54 0.85 -18.43 -2.46
C GLN A 54 0.30 -19.83 -2.66
N HIS A 55 -0.77 -20.03 -3.45
CA HIS A 55 -1.39 -21.34 -3.65
C HIS A 55 -0.37 -22.39 -4.09
N LEU A 56 0.35 -22.10 -5.19
CA LEU A 56 1.24 -23.05 -5.81
C LEU A 56 2.40 -23.44 -4.88
N ARG A 57 3.06 -22.46 -4.24
CA ARG A 57 4.16 -22.73 -3.30
C ARG A 57 3.72 -23.40 -2.01
N ARG A 58 2.49 -23.14 -1.52
CA ARG A 58 1.94 -23.82 -0.33
C ARG A 58 1.55 -25.26 -0.63
N SER A 59 1.05 -25.54 -1.83
CA SER A 59 0.69 -26.89 -2.27
C SER A 59 1.91 -27.76 -2.58
N TYR A 60 2.99 -27.16 -3.10
CA TYR A 60 4.24 -27.85 -3.44
C TYR A 60 5.44 -27.15 -2.80
N PRO A 61 5.66 -27.34 -1.48
CA PRO A 61 6.67 -26.62 -0.73
C PRO A 61 8.11 -26.94 -1.17
N ASP A 62 8.38 -28.16 -1.64
CA ASP A 62 9.71 -28.64 -2.01
C ASP A 62 9.96 -28.63 -3.53
N ALA A 63 9.04 -28.06 -4.31
CA ALA A 63 9.23 -27.93 -5.76
C ALA A 63 10.27 -26.86 -6.09
N ASP A 64 11.19 -27.21 -6.98
CA ASP A 64 12.11 -26.28 -7.63
C ASP A 64 11.46 -25.72 -8.91
N TRP A 65 11.56 -24.40 -9.08
CA TRP A 65 10.97 -23.65 -10.18
C TRP A 65 12.11 -23.17 -11.07
N GLU A 66 12.67 -24.07 -11.87
CA GLU A 66 13.62 -23.71 -12.94
C GLU A 66 12.89 -23.13 -14.16
#